data_AF-A0A6L4Z1N1-F1
#
_entry.id   AF-A0A6L4Z1N1-F1
#
_cell.length_a   1.000
_cell.length_b   1.000
_cell.length_c   1.000
_cell.angle_alpha   90.00
_cell.angle_beta   90.00
_cell.angle_gamma   90.00
#
_symmetry.space_group_name_H-M   'P 1'
#
loop_
_entity.id
_entity.type
_entity.pdbx_description
1 polymer ?
#
loop_
_entity_poly.entity_id
_entity_poly.type
_entity_poly.pdbx_seq_one_letter_code
_entity_poly.pdbx_strand_id
1 'polypeptide(L)' 'KRTNSFLGYVGDWHSHPQGSASRSNTDLEAMLETKRVLDAFQVPTFILIAAPKEFKAYLLTAY' A
#
# COMPACT_ATOMS: atom_id res chain seq x y z
N LYS A 1 -14.14 -25.61 2.69
CA LYS A 1 -13.22 -24.75 3.45
C LYS A 1 -13.12 -23.40 2.73
N ARG A 2 -13.82 -22.36 3.20
CA ARG A 2 -13.70 -20.98 2.67
C ARG A 2 -12.71 -20.23 3.57
N THR A 3 -11.58 -19.82 3.03
CA THR A 3 -10.60 -18.94 3.70
C THR A 3 -11.01 -17.47 3.55
N ASN A 4 -12.30 -17.15 3.75
CA ASN A 4 -12.82 -15.77 3.67
C ASN A 4 -12.81 -15.08 5.04
N SER A 5 -11.86 -15.45 5.90
CA SER A 5 -11.47 -14.56 6.98
C SER A 5 -10.71 -13.43 6.30
N PHE A 6 -11.34 -12.28 6.12
CA PHE A 6 -10.62 -11.02 5.95
C PHE A 6 -9.70 -10.91 7.17
N LEU A 7 -8.47 -11.42 7.06
CA LEU A 7 -7.37 -10.94 7.87
C LEU A 7 -7.38 -9.43 7.62
N GLY A 8 -7.59 -8.64 8.69
CA GLY A 8 -7.76 -7.19 8.56
C GLY A 8 -6.68 -6.58 7.67
N TYR A 9 -6.98 -5.45 7.02
CA TYR A 9 -6.04 -4.80 6.11
C TYR A 9 -4.68 -4.58 6.79
N VAL A 10 -3.64 -5.27 6.28
CA VAL A 10 -2.26 -5.17 6.78
C VAL A 10 -1.45 -4.18 5.94
N GLY A 11 -1.94 -3.81 4.75
CA GLY A 11 -1.22 -3.00 3.78
C GLY A 11 -0.99 -3.71 2.45
N ASP A 12 -0.63 -2.94 1.44
CA ASP A 12 -0.22 -3.44 0.13
C ASP A 12 1.30 -3.42 -0.03
N TRP A 13 1.82 -4.25 -0.92
CA TRP A 13 3.24 -4.23 -1.25
C TRP A 13 3.46 -4.61 -2.72
N HIS A 14 4.51 -4.07 -3.31
CA HIS A 14 4.95 -4.43 -4.65
C HIS A 14 6.44 -4.20 -4.84
N SER A 15 6.97 -4.66 -5.97
CA SER A 15 8.40 -4.53 -6.29
C SER A 15 8.65 -3.57 -7.45
N HIS A 16 9.77 -2.83 -7.39
CA HIS A 16 10.38 -2.13 -8.51
C HIS A 16 11.68 -2.86 -8.92
N PRO A 17 11.64 -3.81 -9.88
CA PRO A 17 12.76 -4.72 -10.13
C PRO A 17 14.04 -4.05 -10.66
N GLN A 18 13.90 -2.88 -11.31
CA GLN A 18 14.98 -2.16 -11.99
C GLN A 18 15.11 -0.71 -11.52
N GLY A 19 14.40 -0.34 -10.46
CA GLY A 19 14.24 1.06 -10.03
C GLY A 19 14.64 1.28 -8.58
N SER A 20 14.34 2.49 -8.10
CA SER A 20 14.35 2.81 -6.67
C SER A 20 13.05 2.35 -6.02
N ALA A 21 13.04 2.21 -4.69
CA ALA A 21 11.83 2.02 -3.91
C ALA A 21 11.03 3.34 -3.75
N SER A 22 11.41 4.41 -4.46
CA SER A 22 10.61 5.63 -4.46
C SER A 22 9.32 5.44 -5.25
N ARG A 23 8.24 5.95 -4.65
CA ARG A 23 6.89 5.94 -5.20
C ARG A 23 6.79 6.76 -6.50
N SER A 24 6.32 6.14 -7.58
CA SER A 24 6.01 6.79 -8.88
C SER A 24 4.65 7.48 -8.87
N ASN A 25 4.32 8.36 -9.82
CA ASN A 25 2.98 8.99 -9.84
C ASN A 25 1.82 7.99 -9.88
N THR A 26 1.96 6.89 -10.63
CA THR A 26 0.96 5.81 -10.68
C THR A 26 0.76 5.16 -9.31
N ASP A 27 1.83 4.94 -8.55
CA ASP A 27 1.72 4.46 -7.18
C ASP A 27 1.00 5.48 -6.27
N LEU A 28 1.06 6.81 -6.56
CA LEU A 28 0.29 7.82 -5.79
C LEU A 28 -1.18 7.62 -6.01
N GLU A 29 -1.56 7.51 -7.28
CA GLU A 29 -2.94 7.44 -7.72
C GLU A 29 -3.59 6.19 -7.13
N ALA A 30 -2.91 5.05 -7.22
CA ALA A 30 -3.33 3.81 -6.58
C ALA A 30 -3.45 3.94 -5.05
N MET A 31 -2.49 4.59 -4.37
CA MET A 31 -2.59 4.86 -2.94
C MET A 31 -3.80 5.73 -2.58
N LEU A 32 -4.07 6.77 -3.37
CA LEU A 32 -5.20 7.68 -3.13
C LEU A 32 -6.54 7.01 -3.39
N GLU A 33 -6.63 6.15 -4.41
CA GLU A 33 -7.82 5.33 -4.67
C GLU A 33 -8.08 4.34 -3.54
N THR A 34 -7.03 3.66 -3.08
CA THR A 34 -7.10 2.74 -1.93
C THR A 34 -7.53 3.48 -0.67
N LYS A 35 -6.96 4.67 -0.42
CA LYS A 35 -7.33 5.52 0.71
C LYS A 35 -8.82 5.83 0.75
N ARG A 36 -9.45 6.15 -0.37
CA ARG A 36 -10.90 6.44 -0.41
C ARG A 36 -11.75 5.30 0.12
N VAL A 37 -11.32 4.05 -0.11
CA VAL A 37 -12.01 2.86 0.40
C VAL A 37 -11.71 2.67 1.88
N LEU A 38 -10.44 2.76 2.27
CA LEU A 38 -10.00 2.49 3.64
C LEU A 38 -10.42 3.56 4.66
N ASP A 39 -10.61 4.80 4.23
CA ASP A 39 -11.11 5.89 5.07
C ASP A 39 -12.50 5.56 5.66
N ALA A 40 -13.37 4.87 4.90
CA ALA A 40 -14.67 4.42 5.39
C ALA A 40 -14.57 3.39 6.54
N PHE A 41 -13.44 2.71 6.65
CA PHE A 41 -13.15 1.73 7.69
C PHE A 41 -12.21 2.29 8.78
N GLN A 42 -11.82 3.57 8.70
CA GLN A 42 -10.89 4.23 9.63
C GLN A 42 -9.54 3.50 9.77
N VAL A 43 -9.07 2.87 8.68
CA VAL A 43 -7.77 2.21 8.67
C VAL A 43 -6.81 2.98 7.76
N PRO A 44 -5.51 3.07 8.11
CA PRO A 44 -4.56 3.79 7.30
C PRO A 44 -4.27 3.04 6.00
N THR A 45 -3.91 3.76 4.95
CA THR A 45 -3.35 3.16 3.72
C THR A 45 -1.85 2.98 3.90
N PHE A 46 -1.37 1.75 3.81
CA PHE A 46 0.04 1.41 3.93
C PHE A 46 0.51 0.73 2.66
N ILE A 47 1.59 1.23 2.07
CA ILE A 47 2.26 0.57 0.94
C ILE A 47 3.75 0.41 1.23
N LEU A 48 4.26 -0.80 0.99
CA LEU A 48 5.69 -1.09 0.97
C LEU A 48 6.18 -1.33 -0.45
N ILE A 49 7.15 -0.53 -0.90
CA ILE A 49 7.84 -0.75 -2.18
C ILE A 49 9.18 -1.42 -1.91
N ALA A 50 9.40 -2.57 -2.53
CA ALA A 50 10.65 -3.31 -2.50
C ALA A 50 11.46 -3.08 -3.78
N ALA A 51 12.70 -2.65 -3.65
CA ALA A 51 13.66 -2.55 -4.74
C ALA A 51 14.91 -3.39 -4.41
N PRO A 52 15.78 -3.72 -5.39
CA PRO A 52 16.90 -4.63 -5.17
C PRO A 52 17.85 -4.28 -4.02
N LYS A 53 17.89 -3.00 -3.59
CA LYS A 53 18.80 -2.52 -2.54
C LYS A 53 18.12 -1.76 -1.41
N GLU A 54 16.79 -1.62 -1.44
CA GLU A 54 16.06 -0.83 -0.45
C GLU A 54 14.59 -1.22 -0.34
N PHE A 55 14.02 -0.95 0.83
CA PHE A 55 12.59 -0.99 1.07
C PHE A 55 12.15 0.41 1.48
N LYS A 56 11.00 0.85 0.98
CA LYS A 56 10.43 2.13 1.37
C LYS A 56 8.94 1.99 1.65
N ALA A 57 8.56 2.40 2.85
CA ALA A 57 7.19 2.38 3.30
C ALA A 57 6.55 3.76 3.16
N TYR A 58 5.29 3.76 2.76
CA TYR A 58 4.44 4.94 2.61
C TYR A 58 3.17 4.73 3.42
N LEU A 59 2.80 5.73 4.22
CA LEU A 59 1.63 5.69 5.09
C LEU A 59 0.78 6.94 4.84
N LEU A 60 -0.51 6.74 4.55
CA LEU A 60 -1.52 7.79 4.56
C LEU A 60 -2.46 7.51 5.72
N THR A 61 -2.57 8.45 6.65
CA THR A 61 -3.48 8.34 7.80
C THR A 61 -4.92 8.65 7.37
N ALA A 62 -5.87 7.95 7.99
CA ALA A 62 -7.27 8.37 7.97
C ALA A 62 -7.40 9.67 8.79
N TYR A 63 -8.15 10.65 8.27
CA TYR A 63 -8.53 11.87 8.98
C TYR A 63 -10.04 11.92 9.08
#